data_AF-A0A1F2SMK9-F1
#
_entry.id   AF-A0A1F2SMK9-F1
#
_cell.length_a   1.000
_cell.length_b   1.000
_cell.length_c   1.000
_cell.angle_alpha   90.00
_cell.angle_beta   90.00
_cell.angle_gamma   90.00
#
_symmetry.space_group_name_H-M   'P 1'
#
loop_
_entity.id
_entity.type
_entity.pdbx_description
1 polymer ?
#
loop_
_entity_poly.entity_id
_entity_poly.type
_entity_poly.pdbx_seq_one_letter_code
_entity_poly.pdbx_strand_id
1 'polypeptide(L)'
;MTGLAGWLWASALMPWGSMGEDRSVRFELVGAIQQVETIAASPGVKVQSFLRKTYGRGRWRKLKGVATVRLRNGKLRRVELH
;
A
#
# COMPACT_ATOMS: atom_id res chain seq x y z
N MET A 1 -49.42 -29.94 -12.33
CA MET A 1 -47.96 -30.10 -12.48
C MET A 1 -47.63 -30.24 -13.96
N THR A 2 -47.49 -29.10 -14.65
CA THR A 2 -46.92 -28.86 -15.98
C THR A 2 -46.83 -27.33 -16.01
N GLY A 3 -45.66 -26.69 -15.99
CA GLY A 3 -44.68 -26.66 -17.06
C GLY A 3 -44.73 -25.25 -17.68
N LEU A 4 -43.89 -24.32 -17.23
CA LEU A 4 -43.49 -23.15 -17.99
C LEU A 4 -42.01 -22.86 -17.72
N ALA A 5 -41.21 -23.19 -18.72
CA ALA A 5 -39.83 -22.77 -18.87
C ALA A 5 -39.79 -21.25 -19.08
N GLY A 6 -38.82 -20.59 -18.45
CA GLY A 6 -38.56 -19.16 -18.60
C GLY A 6 -37.09 -18.87 -18.37
N TRP A 7 -36.25 -19.33 -19.30
CA TRP A 7 -34.94 -18.74 -19.48
C TRP A 7 -35.12 -17.45 -20.29
N LEU A 8 -34.55 -16.34 -19.81
CA LEU A 8 -33.78 -15.31 -20.53
C LEU A 8 -33.61 -14.08 -19.61
N TRP A 9 -32.46 -13.40 -19.75
CA TRP A 9 -32.19 -11.95 -19.60
C TRP A 9 -32.59 -11.18 -18.32
N ALA A 10 -31.62 -10.94 -17.41
CA ALA A 10 -31.45 -9.65 -16.70
C ALA A 10 -30.08 -9.51 -15.99
N SER A 11 -28.97 -9.71 -16.70
CA SER A 11 -27.65 -9.20 -16.28
C SER A 11 -27.52 -7.68 -16.54
N ALA A 12 -28.50 -6.88 -16.11
CA ALA A 12 -28.53 -5.43 -16.38
C ALA A 12 -28.93 -4.58 -15.16
N LEU A 13 -28.67 -5.07 -13.94
CA LEU A 13 -28.92 -4.31 -12.71
C LEU A 13 -27.80 -4.49 -11.68
N MET A 14 -26.56 -4.49 -12.14
CA MET A 14 -25.44 -4.08 -11.31
C MET A 14 -24.94 -2.71 -11.80
N PRO A 15 -25.40 -1.59 -11.22
CA PRO A 15 -24.50 -0.47 -11.06
C PRO A 15 -23.56 -0.88 -9.94
N TRP A 16 -22.43 -1.51 -10.26
CA TRP A 16 -21.27 -1.47 -9.37
C TRP A 16 -20.71 -0.03 -9.41
N GLY A 17 -21.55 0.92 -9.01
CA GLY A 17 -21.21 2.31 -8.81
C GLY A 17 -20.51 2.42 -7.47
N SER A 18 -19.28 2.94 -7.50
CA SER A 18 -18.37 3.10 -6.37
C SER A 18 -17.79 1.78 -5.83
N MET A 19 -17.00 1.10 -6.67
CA MET A 19 -15.68 0.71 -6.18
C MET A 19 -15.07 1.96 -5.57
N GLY A 20 -14.93 1.95 -4.25
CA GLY A 20 -14.49 3.10 -3.47
C GLY A 20 -13.30 3.74 -4.15
N GLU A 21 -13.43 5.04 -4.42
CA GLU A 21 -12.30 5.84 -4.85
C GLU A 21 -11.14 5.52 -3.91
N ASP A 22 -10.07 4.97 -4.48
CA ASP A 22 -8.89 4.55 -3.74
C ASP A 22 -8.37 5.78 -3.00
N ARG A 23 -8.70 5.87 -1.71
CA ARG A 23 -8.24 6.91 -0.80
C ARG A 23 -6.75 6.73 -0.46
N SER A 24 -6.03 5.88 -1.17
CA SER A 24 -4.57 5.88 -1.11
C SER A 24 -4.06 7.25 -1.54
N VAL A 25 -3.28 7.86 -0.64
CA VAL A 25 -2.50 9.05 -0.98
C VAL A 25 -1.42 8.59 -1.96
N ARG A 26 -1.72 8.69 -3.25
CA ARG A 26 -0.74 8.38 -4.29
C ARG A 26 0.29 9.49 -4.37
N PHE A 27 1.53 9.11 -4.16
CA PHE A 27 2.69 9.96 -4.37
C PHE A 27 3.78 9.16 -5.10
N GLU A 28 4.60 9.86 -5.86
CA GLU A 28 5.74 9.28 -6.56
C GLU A 28 7.03 9.71 -5.87
N LEU A 29 7.96 8.78 -5.65
CA LEU A 29 9.31 9.13 -5.18
C LEU A 29 10.09 9.75 -6.35
N VAL A 30 10.67 10.92 -6.11
CA VAL A 30 11.49 11.63 -7.09
C VAL A 30 12.94 11.64 -6.60
N GLY A 31 13.76 10.79 -7.22
CA GLY A 31 15.19 10.64 -6.89
C GLY A 31 15.46 9.69 -5.72
N ALA A 32 16.67 9.80 -5.16
CA ALA A 32 17.13 8.93 -4.08
C ALA A 32 16.61 9.38 -2.70
N ILE A 33 16.44 8.42 -1.79
CA ILE A 33 16.20 8.68 -0.36
C ILE A 33 17.52 9.14 0.26
N GLN A 34 17.50 10.30 0.90
CA GLN A 34 18.66 10.93 1.53
C GLN A 34 18.61 10.74 3.05
N GLN A 35 19.72 11.04 3.73
CA GLN A 35 19.79 11.05 5.21
C GLN A 35 19.25 9.74 5.82
N VAL A 36 19.66 8.61 5.23
CA VAL A 36 19.20 7.29 5.66
C VAL A 36 19.88 6.91 6.96
N GLU A 37 19.10 6.75 8.03
CA GLU A 37 19.56 6.46 9.38
C GLU A 37 18.88 5.21 9.93
N THR A 38 19.60 4.38 10.67
CA THR A 38 19.00 3.25 11.38
C THR A 38 18.40 3.73 12.70
N ILE A 39 17.07 3.74 12.78
CA ILE A 39 16.34 4.16 13.99
C ILE A 39 16.01 3.01 14.93
N ALA A 40 16.06 1.78 14.43
CA ALA A 40 16.02 0.58 15.27
C ALA A 40 16.80 -0.56 14.61
N ALA A 41 17.60 -1.27 15.39
CA ALA A 41 18.23 -2.53 15.01
C ALA A 41 17.84 -3.62 16.03
N SER A 42 17.90 -4.89 15.62
CA SER A 42 17.55 -6.04 16.48
C SER A 42 18.22 -5.95 17.86
N PRO A 43 17.52 -6.26 18.99
CA PRO A 43 16.12 -6.67 19.21
C PRO A 43 15.07 -5.53 19.26
N GLY A 44 15.45 -4.28 18.99
CA GLY A 44 14.55 -3.11 19.07
C GLY A 44 13.49 -3.00 17.97
N VAL A 45 13.44 -3.94 17.02
CA VAL A 45 12.45 -3.94 15.94
C VAL A 45 11.17 -4.63 16.40
N LYS A 46 10.12 -3.88 16.72
CA LYS A 46 8.85 -4.40 17.29
C LYS A 46 8.23 -5.55 16.49
N VAL A 47 8.34 -5.54 15.16
CA VAL A 47 7.77 -6.55 14.25
C VAL A 47 8.77 -7.66 13.87
N GLN A 48 9.87 -7.81 14.61
CA GLN A 48 10.93 -8.76 14.28
C GLN A 48 10.42 -10.21 14.18
N SER A 49 9.46 -10.63 15.01
CA SER A 49 8.85 -11.97 14.94
C SER A 49 8.15 -12.21 13.61
N PHE A 50 7.35 -11.25 13.15
CA PHE A 50 6.69 -11.28 11.85
C PHE A 50 7.71 -11.30 10.71
N LEU A 51 8.69 -10.40 10.71
CA LEU A 51 9.72 -10.35 9.67
C LEU A 51 10.49 -11.66 9.57
N ARG A 52 10.80 -12.28 10.72
CA ARG A 52 11.44 -13.60 10.75
C ARG A 52 10.58 -14.71 10.18
N LYS A 53 9.27 -14.67 10.41
CA LYS A 53 8.33 -15.67 9.88
C LYS A 53 8.13 -15.52 8.38
N THR A 54 7.99 -14.29 7.90
CA THR A 54 7.68 -13.99 6.49
C THR A 54 8.90 -14.06 5.59
N TYR A 55 10.06 -13.58 6.07
CA TYR A 55 11.26 -13.39 5.25
C TYR A 55 12.50 -14.11 5.80
N GLY A 56 12.37 -14.85 6.91
CA GLY A 56 13.46 -15.61 7.50
C GLY A 56 14.36 -14.83 8.46
N ARG A 57 15.40 -15.51 8.96
CA ARG A 57 16.36 -14.91 9.89
C ARG A 57 17.21 -13.85 9.17
N GLY A 58 17.33 -12.66 9.77
CA GLY A 58 18.10 -11.56 9.22
C GLY A 58 18.40 -10.49 10.27
N ARG A 59 19.35 -9.61 9.95
CA ARG A 59 19.65 -8.41 10.76
C ARG A 59 18.67 -7.30 10.40
N TRP A 60 17.44 -7.46 10.86
CA TRP A 60 16.36 -6.51 10.61
C TRP A 60 16.67 -5.14 11.22
N ARG A 61 16.43 -4.08 10.42
CA ARG A 61 16.63 -2.68 10.78
C ARG A 61 15.43 -1.87 10.31
N LYS A 62 14.97 -0.95 11.15
CA LYS A 62 14.05 0.11 10.73
C LYS A 62 14.89 1.32 10.35
N LEU A 63 14.69 1.83 9.14
CA LEU A 63 15.41 2.98 8.62
C LEU A 63 14.48 4.18 8.61
N LYS A 64 15.04 5.36 8.89
CA LYS A 64 14.42 6.65 8.60
C LYS A 64 15.21 7.30 7.47
N GLY A 65 14.55 8.11 6.65
CA GLY A 65 15.22 8.88 5.62
C GLY A 65 14.37 10.06 5.19
N VAL A 66 14.90 10.86 4.30
CA VAL A 66 14.21 12.02 3.74
C VAL A 66 14.16 11.89 2.23
N ALA A 67 12.97 12.03 1.66
CA ALA A 67 12.75 11.91 0.23
C ALA A 67 11.97 13.09 -0.31
N THR A 68 12.15 13.36 -1.61
CA THR A 68 11.26 14.25 -2.35
C THR A 68 10.18 13.40 -3.00
N VAL A 69 8.92 13.77 -2.79
CA VAL A 69 7.77 13.11 -3.41
C VAL A 69 6.99 14.09 -4.28
N ARG A 70 6.45 13.59 -5.39
CA ARG A 70 5.48 14.30 -6.21
C ARG A 70 4.08 13.86 -5.80
N LEU A 71 3.24 14.82 -5.42
CA LEU A 71 1.84 14.59 -5.12
C LEU A 71 1.00 14.59 -6.40
N ARG A 72 -0.23 14.06 -6.33
CA ARG A 72 -1.18 14.03 -7.48
C ARG A 72 -1.43 15.39 -8.13
N ASN A 73 -1.28 16.47 -7.38
CA ASN A 73 -1.38 17.85 -7.90
C ASN A 73 -0.08 18.38 -8.54
N GLY A 74 0.91 17.52 -8.76
CA GLY A 74 2.20 17.86 -9.35
C GLY A 74 3.19 18.53 -8.39
N LYS A 75 2.77 18.91 -7.17
CA LYS A 75 3.66 19.60 -6.23
C LYS A 75 4.71 18.64 -5.67
N LEU A 76 5.94 19.12 -5.62
CA LEU A 76 7.04 18.44 -4.93
C LEU A 76 7.04 18.79 -3.45
N ARG A 77 7.21 17.78 -2.60
CA ARG A 77 7.32 17.94 -1.15
C ARG A 77 8.47 17.10 -0.63
N ARG A 78 9.23 17.66 0.31
CA ARG A 78 10.22 16.92 1.10
C ARG A 78 9.49 16.27 2.27
N VAL A 79 9.65 14.96 2.43
CA VAL A 79 8.96 14.16 3.44
C VAL A 79 9.95 13.27 4.17
N GLU A 80 9.66 13.02 5.44
CA GLU A 80 10.33 12.00 6.24
C GLU A 80 9.69 10.64 5.97
N LEU A 81 10.52 9.64 5.69
CA LEU A 81 10.15 8.24 5.52
C LEU A 81 10.60 7.45 6.74
N HIS A 82 9.79 6.47 7.16
CA HIS A 82 10.04 5.58 8.29
C HIS A 82 9.78 4.12 7.95
#